data_AF-A0A6B3EV56-F1
#
_entry.id   AF-A0A6B3EV56-F1
#
_cell.length_a   1.000
_cell.length_b   1.000
_cell.length_c   1.000
_cell.angle_alpha   90.00
_cell.angle_beta   90.00
_cell.angle_gamma   90.00
#
_symmetry.space_group_name_H-M   'P 1'
#
loop_
_entity.id
_entity.type
_entity.pdbx_description
1 polymer ?
#
loop_
_entity_poly.entity_id
_entity_poly.type
_entity_poly.pdbx_seq_one_letter_code
_entity_poly.pdbx_strand_id
1 'polypeptide(L)' 'PLLISRILEHGRRIHGRSTVTTWTGEAEPHRRSFAEIGDRAAQLAHALREELGVTRETVVGTLMWNNAQHV' A
#
# COMPACT_ATOMS: atom_id res chain seq x y z
N PRO A 1 19.24 -6.55 -5.77
CA PRO A 1 18.84 -6.59 -4.35
C PRO A 1 17.42 -7.15 -4.17
N LEU A 2 17.22 -7.94 -3.11
CA LEU A 2 15.92 -8.51 -2.72
C LEU A 2 15.20 -7.51 -1.82
N LEU A 3 14.40 -6.62 -2.43
CA LEU A 3 13.65 -5.58 -1.73
C LEU A 3 12.16 -5.91 -1.76
N ILE A 4 11.44 -5.70 -0.66
CA ILE A 4 9.98 -5.82 -0.61
C ILE A 4 9.31 -4.90 -1.63
N SER A 5 9.85 -3.69 -1.83
CA SER A 5 9.35 -2.75 -2.84
C SER A 5 9.37 -3.30 -4.27
N ARG A 6 10.25 -4.27 -4.58
CA ARG A 6 10.25 -4.95 -5.89
C ARG A 6 9.08 -5.90 -6.07
N ILE A 7 8.57 -6.50 -4.98
CA ILE A 7 7.37 -7.34 -5.01
C ILE A 7 6.17 -6.45 -5.36
N LEU A 8 6.03 -5.32 -4.66
CA LEU A 8 4.96 -4.36 -4.92
C LEU A 8 5.03 -3.79 -6.35
N GLU A 9 6.21 -3.40 -6.83
CA GLU A 9 6.35 -2.90 -8.20
C GLU A 9 6.02 -3.96 -9.26
N HIS A 10 6.36 -5.23 -9.02
CA HIS A 10 5.95 -6.32 -9.90
C HIS A 10 4.42 -6.46 -9.93
N GLY A 11 3.76 -6.45 -8.77
CA GLY A 11 2.30 -6.47 -8.67
C GLY A 11 1.66 -5.29 -9.40
N ARG A 12 2.17 -4.07 -9.17
CA ARG A 12 1.70 -2.83 -9.81
C ARG A 12 1.80 -2.88 -11.33
N ARG A 13 2.91 -3.40 -11.88
CA ARG A 13 3.16 -3.43 -13.33
C ARG A 13 2.53 -4.61 -14.06
N ILE A 14 2.71 -5.82 -13.54
CA ILE A 14 2.34 -7.07 -14.22
C ILE A 14 0.90 -7.45 -13.89
N HIS A 15 0.47 -7.21 -12.65
CA HIS A 15 -0.86 -7.55 -12.16
C HIS A 15 -1.69 -6.30 -11.85
N GLY A 16 -1.38 -5.17 -12.49
CA GLY A 16 -1.94 -3.87 -12.12
C GLY A 16 -3.47 -3.82 -12.11
N ARG A 17 -4.15 -4.62 -12.94
CA ARG A 17 -5.62 -4.72 -13.00
C ARG A 17 -6.25 -5.68 -11.99
N SER A 18 -5.45 -6.48 -11.28
CA SER A 18 -5.94 -7.40 -10.27
C SER A 18 -6.52 -6.62 -9.10
N THR A 19 -7.66 -7.08 -8.58
CA THR A 19 -8.42 -6.37 -7.55
C THR A 19 -8.11 -6.89 -6.16
N VAL A 20 -7.85 -5.97 -5.24
CA VAL A 20 -7.88 -6.16 -3.79
C VAL A 20 -9.22 -5.66 -3.28
N THR A 21 -9.96 -6.54 -2.61
CA THR A 21 -11.28 -6.25 -2.05
C THR A 21 -11.17 -6.23 -0.53
N THR A 22 -11.55 -5.11 0.08
CA THR A 22 -11.63 -4.93 1.53
C THR A 22 -13.08 -4.93 1.97
N TRP A 23 -13.43 -5.84 2.88
CA TRP A 23 -14.70 -5.79 3.56
C TRP A 23 -14.72 -4.68 4.60
N THR A 24 -15.71 -3.80 4.55
CA THR A 24 -15.86 -2.64 5.45
C THR A 24 -16.98 -2.82 6.48
N GLY A 25 -17.76 -3.89 6.40
CA GLY A 25 -18.98 -4.06 7.19
C GLY A 25 -20.21 -3.38 6.57
N GLU A 26 -20.04 -2.66 5.46
CA GLU A 26 -21.11 -1.99 4.71
C GLU A 26 -21.61 -2.85 3.55
N ALA A 27 -22.69 -2.44 2.89
CA ALA A 27 -23.29 -3.20 1.79
C ALA A 27 -22.34 -3.40 0.59
N GLU A 28 -21.47 -2.43 0.31
CA GLU A 28 -20.53 -2.49 -0.81
C GLU A 28 -19.07 -2.51 -0.30
N PRO A 29 -18.27 -3.55 -0.64
CA PRO A 29 -16.87 -3.58 -0.24
C PRO A 29 -16.04 -2.58 -1.05
N HIS A 30 -14.99 -2.07 -0.40
CA HIS A 30 -14.00 -1.24 -1.08
C HIS A 30 -13.15 -2.10 -2.01
N ARG A 31 -12.97 -1.65 -3.26
CA ARG A 31 -12.13 -2.32 -4.25
C ARG A 31 -11.05 -1.37 -4.75
N ARG A 32 -9.84 -1.89 -4.88
CA ARG A 32 -8.71 -1.22 -5.53
C ARG A 32 -7.93 -2.19 -6.37
N SER A 33 -7.32 -1.67 -7.41
CA SER A 33 -6.39 -2.40 -8.25
C SER A 33 -4.98 -2.39 -7.66
N PHE A 34 -4.13 -3.35 -8.02
CA PHE A 34 -2.71 -3.30 -7.61
C PHE A 34 -1.97 -2.07 -8.16
N ALA A 35 -2.41 -1.53 -9.30
CA ALA A 35 -1.90 -0.26 -9.81
C ALA A 35 -2.11 0.88 -8.79
N GLU A 36 -3.35 1.04 -8.32
CA GLU A 36 -3.72 2.08 -7.34
C GLU A 36 -3.04 1.88 -5.98
N ILE A 37 -2.89 0.62 -5.53
CA ILE A 37 -2.16 0.33 -4.28
C ILE A 37 -0.71 0.76 -4.40
N GLY A 38 -0.04 0.40 -5.48
CA GLY A 38 1.36 0.78 -5.70
C GLY A 38 1.56 2.30 -5.79
N ASP A 39 0.68 3.00 -6.50
CA ASP A 39 0.74 4.46 -6.63
C ASP A 39 0.53 5.15 -5.27
N ARG A 40 -0.42 4.66 -4.47
CA ARG A 40 -0.68 5.21 -3.13
C ARG A 40 0.39 4.87 -2.12
N ALA A 41 1.01 3.69 -2.20
CA ALA A 41 2.15 3.34 -1.36
C ALA A 41 3.34 4.27 -1.64
N ALA A 42 3.57 4.63 -2.91
CA ALA A 42 4.59 5.62 -3.28
C ALA A 42 4.26 7.01 -2.72
N GLN A 43 3.01 7.46 -2.82
CA GLN A 43 2.56 8.73 -2.22
C GLN A 43 2.77 8.75 -0.71
N LEU A 44 2.37 7.68 -0.01
CA LEU A 44 2.57 7.56 1.44
C LEU A 44 4.06 7.57 1.80
N ALA A 45 4.90 6.86 1.04
CA ALA A 45 6.34 6.86 1.27
C ALA A 45 6.97 8.26 1.13
N HIS A 46 6.52 9.05 0.15
CA HIS A 46 6.93 10.44 -0.01
C HIS A 46 6.46 11.31 1.17
N ALA A 47 5.19 11.24 1.55
CA ALA A 47 4.67 12.02 2.67
C ALA A 47 5.37 11.65 4.00
N LEU A 48 5.61 10.36 4.25
CA LEU A 48 6.34 9.90 5.44
C LEU A 48 7.75 10.50 5.49
N ARG A 49 8.47 10.52 4.37
CA ARG A 49 9.82 11.07 4.30
C ARG A 49 9.85 12.60 4.39
N GLU A 50 9.11 13.27 3.50
CA GLU A 50 9.23 14.73 3.32
C GLU A 50 8.46 15.52 4.37
N GLU A 51 7.26 15.04 4.75
CA GLU A 51 6.35 15.81 5.61
C GLU A 51 6.43 15.36 7.08
N LEU A 52 6.62 14.07 7.31
CA LEU A 52 6.64 13.50 8.67
C LEU A 52 8.04 13.16 9.19
N GLY A 53 9.08 13.36 8.38
CA GLY A 53 10.47 13.21 8.79
C GLY A 53 10.89 11.77 9.12
N VAL A 54 10.21 10.76 8.58
CA VAL A 54 10.60 9.35 8.73
C VAL A 54 11.94 9.10 8.04
N THR A 55 12.90 8.56 8.79
CA THR A 55 14.23 8.26 8.27
C THR A 55 14.52 6.76 8.34
N ARG A 56 15.72 6.35 7.89
CA ARG A 56 16.16 4.96 8.06
C ARG A 56 16.08 4.57 9.53
N GLU A 57 15.71 3.32 9.80
CA GLU A 57 15.58 2.74 11.15
C GLU A 57 14.44 3.32 12.00
N THR A 58 13.68 4.31 11.50
CA THR A 58 12.44 4.74 12.15
C THR A 58 11.40 3.63 12.08
N VAL A 59 10.82 3.30 13.24
CA VAL A 59 9.70 2.35 13.32
C VAL A 59 8.38 3.08 13.04
N VAL A 60 7.63 2.60 12.05
CA VAL A 60 6.28 3.07 11.75
C VAL A 60 5.30 1.96 12.14
N GLY A 61 4.51 2.19 13.19
CA GLY A 61 3.54 1.22 13.69
C GLY A 61 2.15 1.38 13.06
N THR A 62 1.47 0.26 12.83
CA THR A 62 0.07 0.23 12.36
C THR A 62 -0.80 -0.55 13.37
N LEU A 63 -1.97 0.00 13.69
CA LEU A 63 -3.03 -0.72 14.39
C LEU A 63 -4.25 -0.74 13.46
N MET A 64 -4.25 -1.67 12.51
CA MET A 64 -5.20 -1.71 11.40
C MET A 64 -5.65 -3.14 11.09
N TRP A 65 -6.88 -3.29 10.61
CA TRP A 65 -7.40 -4.55 10.07
C TRP A 65 -6.67 -4.96 8.77
N ASN A 66 -7.02 -6.15 8.27
CA ASN A 66 -6.61 -6.60 6.93
C ASN A 66 -7.43 -5.83 5.87
N ASN A 67 -6.87 -4.72 5.38
CA ASN A 67 -7.50 -3.83 4.41
C ASN A 67 -6.50 -3.34 3.35
N ALA A 68 -7.00 -2.69 2.29
CA ALA A 68 -6.21 -2.20 1.16
C ALA A 68 -5.20 -1.10 1.53
N GLN A 69 -5.25 -0.55 2.74
CA GLN A 69 -4.29 0.41 3.26
C GLN A 69 -3.18 -0.25 4.07
N HIS A 70 -3.41 -1.46 4.59
CA HIS A 70 -2.45 -2.21 5.40
C HIS A 70 -1.66 -3.25 4.58
N VAL A 71 -2.10 -3.55 3.35
CA VAL A 71 -1.44 -4.48 2.43
C VAL A 71 -0.36 -3.81 1.57
#